data_AF-A0A437KKF8-F1
#
_entry.id   AF-A0A437KKF8-F1
#
_cell.length_a   1.000
_cell.length_b   1.000
_cell.length_c   1.000
_cell.angle_alpha   90.00
_cell.angle_beta   90.00
_cell.angle_gamma   90.00
#
_symmetry.space_group_name_H-M   'P 1'
#
loop_
_entity.id
_entity.type
_entity.pdbx_description
1 polymer ?
#
loop_
_entity_poly.entity_id
_entity_poly.type
_entity_poly.pdbx_seq_one_letter_code
_entity_poly.pdbx_strand_id
1 'polypeptide(L)'
;MEIQKHLFTLILVFIFCSCFGQKTPINYMGEKLIIPPKTIEELKKTPLIYEYHIDSLKIYKTNNKDTVVLFEGAKPFLDAIEDPLPNINTINSLRDKVNENTIFNDKMLNIFFADEVARYFNGGSDLSLQKFYSSIEAEDSSLSFGVNFDPRKESKLKKLTWLFSAGFKAKADSKFSTFVKNGKLDNSDLGITGKVTLIGRGVLNYNEISKDKVTILDRKKIITLNRKKLLKKYTDKIEKYKAEDYDKDLDSLKLLYDLSYNKIDTLSVKQKEFILDKYQEYYQKIAEDEISFIKKNKLYHRFSDKWGSLDVFLPIGQKSYKYALTDTSPDKPSTTNFYPLKITGTYTHLLKWSSGQSLYLTAQVAAFNNNNVLADKTDATTFQTITSQSPTQQAVTTENVYVLANGFDRFITGVARFETVFFVTNWIGISPAIEKNFGQYYHRTNWKLGIPFSLKDKEGKPSINFELQWKEVNKDHLVGISASFLFGKFLN
;
A
#
# COMPACT_ATOMS: atom_id res chain seq x y z
N MET A 1 23.37 -12.43 -18.56
CA MET A 1 22.15 -13.25 -18.64
C MET A 1 21.93 -14.11 -17.39
N GLU A 2 22.98 -14.65 -16.74
CA GLU A 2 22.89 -15.45 -15.50
C GLU A 2 22.43 -14.65 -14.26
N ILE A 3 22.94 -13.44 -14.06
CA ILE A 3 22.56 -12.57 -12.92
C ILE A 3 21.07 -12.21 -12.95
N GLN A 4 20.48 -12.07 -14.14
CA GLN A 4 19.05 -11.80 -14.33
C GLN A 4 18.16 -13.02 -14.04
N LYS A 5 18.64 -14.24 -14.34
CA LYS A 5 17.94 -15.47 -13.95
C LYS A 5 17.92 -15.63 -12.43
N HIS A 6 19.05 -15.38 -11.75
CA HIS A 6 19.12 -15.45 -10.30
C HIS A 6 18.27 -14.40 -9.60
N LEU A 7 18.23 -13.16 -10.10
CA LEU A 7 17.37 -12.11 -9.55
C LEU A 7 15.87 -12.43 -9.75
N PHE A 8 15.50 -12.97 -10.92
CA PHE A 8 14.12 -13.41 -11.21
C PHE A 8 13.69 -14.59 -10.34
N THR A 9 14.57 -15.58 -10.13
CA THR A 9 14.32 -16.70 -9.21
C THR A 9 14.23 -16.23 -7.76
N LEU A 10 15.07 -15.29 -7.32
CA LEU A 10 15.03 -14.75 -5.96
C LEU A 10 13.71 -14.00 -5.68
N ILE A 11 13.25 -13.17 -6.64
CA ILE A 11 11.98 -12.44 -6.55
C ILE A 11 10.79 -13.41 -6.57
N LEU A 12 10.81 -14.43 -7.45
CA LEU A 12 9.77 -15.46 -7.49
C LEU A 12 9.73 -16.28 -6.20
N VAL A 13 10.88 -16.65 -5.62
CA VAL A 13 10.96 -17.38 -4.35
C VAL A 13 10.42 -16.50 -3.21
N PHE A 14 10.74 -15.21 -3.19
CA PHE A 14 10.19 -14.28 -2.19
C PHE A 14 8.67 -14.13 -2.32
N ILE A 15 8.14 -14.06 -3.56
CA ILE A 15 6.70 -14.00 -3.84
C ILE A 15 6.01 -15.33 -3.51
N PHE A 16 6.60 -16.47 -3.85
CA PHE A 16 6.01 -17.79 -3.56
C PHE A 16 6.01 -18.09 -2.06
N CYS A 17 7.08 -17.79 -1.34
CA CYS A 17 7.16 -17.99 0.10
C CYS A 17 6.24 -17.04 0.90
N SER A 18 5.91 -15.87 0.34
CA SER A 18 4.97 -14.93 0.99
C SER A 18 3.50 -15.17 0.60
N CYS A 19 3.21 -15.76 -0.56
CA CYS A 19 1.85 -16.06 -1.01
C CYS A 19 1.36 -17.48 -0.66
N PHE A 20 2.26 -18.46 -0.46
CA PHE A 20 1.91 -19.83 -0.12
C PHE A 20 2.69 -20.30 1.12
N GLY A 21 2.16 -19.98 2.30
CA GLY A 21 2.47 -20.75 3.50
C GLY A 21 1.98 -22.19 3.29
N GLN A 22 2.89 -23.09 2.93
CA GLN A 22 2.58 -24.50 2.70
C GLN A 22 1.96 -25.12 3.96
N LYS A 23 0.71 -25.56 3.84
CA LYS A 23 0.17 -26.65 4.67
C LYS A 23 0.82 -27.94 4.19
N THR A 24 1.88 -28.40 4.86
CA THR A 24 2.28 -29.81 4.80
C THR A 24 1.42 -30.60 5.79
N PRO A 25 0.77 -31.70 5.38
CA PRO A 25 0.08 -32.58 6.30
C PRO A 25 1.13 -33.44 7.02
N ILE A 26 1.40 -33.15 8.29
CA ILE A 26 2.12 -34.07 9.16
C ILE A 26 1.10 -35.06 9.70
N ASN A 27 1.18 -36.30 9.23
CA ASN A 27 0.50 -37.45 9.82
C ASN A 27 1.02 -37.68 11.25
N TYR A 28 0.15 -37.54 12.25
CA TYR A 28 0.42 -38.03 13.60
C TYR A 28 0.02 -39.50 13.69
N MET A 29 1.01 -40.40 13.70
CA MET A 29 0.87 -41.69 14.39
C MET A 29 1.20 -41.45 15.86
N GLY A 30 0.32 -41.91 16.74
CA GLY A 30 0.47 -41.77 18.17
C GLY A 30 1.39 -42.81 18.77
N GLU A 31 2.26 -42.38 19.67
CA GLU A 31 2.73 -43.17 20.79
C GLU A 31 2.73 -42.30 22.05
N LYS A 32 2.03 -42.77 23.09
CA LYS A 32 2.02 -42.16 24.42
C LYS A 32 3.38 -42.36 25.06
N LEU A 33 4.19 -41.30 25.17
CA LEU A 33 5.31 -41.28 26.09
C LEU A 33 4.82 -40.83 27.48
N ILE A 34 4.78 -41.78 28.42
CA ILE A 34 4.52 -41.50 29.84
C ILE A 34 5.87 -41.14 30.48
N ILE A 35 6.05 -39.87 30.87
CA ILE A 35 7.19 -39.41 31.66
C ILE A 35 6.75 -39.32 33.13
N PRO A 36 7.48 -39.92 34.10
CA PRO A 36 7.10 -39.84 35.50
C PRO A 36 7.33 -38.42 36.06
N PRO A 37 6.56 -38.00 37.08
CA PRO A 37 6.67 -36.65 37.63
C PRO A 37 7.98 -36.48 38.39
N LYS A 38 8.80 -35.51 37.98
CA LYS A 38 9.93 -35.01 38.77
C LYS A 38 9.46 -33.96 39.76
N THR A 39 10.09 -33.91 40.93
CA THR A 39 9.80 -32.93 41.98
C THR A 39 10.28 -31.53 41.60
N ILE A 40 9.62 -30.49 42.14
CA ILE A 40 9.84 -29.07 41.82
C ILE A 40 11.29 -28.60 42.08
N GLU A 41 12.03 -29.27 42.97
CA GLU A 41 13.44 -28.96 43.23
C GLU A 41 14.41 -29.48 42.16
N GLU A 42 14.08 -30.56 41.44
CA GLU A 42 14.90 -31.07 40.34
C GLU A 42 14.82 -30.18 39.09
N LEU A 43 13.69 -29.50 38.87
CA LEU A 43 13.50 -28.55 37.76
C LEU A 43 14.34 -27.26 37.93
N LYS A 44 14.80 -26.94 39.13
CA LYS A 44 15.60 -25.73 39.40
C LYS A 44 17.09 -25.86 39.06
N LYS A 45 17.60 -27.07 38.77
CA LYS A 45 19.04 -27.34 38.62
C LYS A 45 19.52 -27.70 37.20
N THR A 46 18.63 -27.74 36.21
CA THR A 46 18.99 -27.97 34.81
C THR A 46 19.03 -26.66 34.02
N PRO A 47 20.15 -26.30 33.36
CA PRO A 47 20.16 -25.22 32.39
C PRO A 47 19.51 -25.73 31.10
N LEU A 48 18.25 -25.37 30.87
CA LEU A 48 17.55 -25.66 29.62
C LEU A 48 17.73 -24.50 28.63
N ILE A 49 18.56 -24.71 27.60
CA ILE A 49 18.53 -23.97 26.35
C ILE A 49 17.49 -24.65 25.47
N TYR A 50 16.27 -24.12 25.47
CA TYR A 50 15.34 -24.24 24.34
C TYR A 50 14.57 -22.93 24.24
N GLU A 51 14.86 -22.19 23.18
CA GLU A 51 14.21 -20.93 22.83
C GLU A 51 12.92 -21.23 22.06
N TYR A 52 11.77 -21.05 22.71
CA TYR A 52 10.48 -20.99 22.03
C TYR A 52 10.18 -19.54 21.67
N HIS A 53 10.18 -19.23 20.39
CA HIS A 53 9.69 -17.95 19.88
C HIS A 53 8.16 -17.95 19.88
N ILE A 54 7.57 -17.34 20.91
CA ILE A 54 6.20 -16.82 20.87
C ILE A 54 6.26 -15.36 21.37
N ASP A 55 5.88 -14.45 20.49
CA ASP A 55 5.51 -13.05 20.74
C ASP A 55 6.51 -12.14 21.49
N SER A 56 7.40 -11.56 20.68
CA SER A 56 7.80 -10.14 20.69
C SER A 56 7.83 -9.38 22.03
N LEU A 57 8.95 -9.45 22.74
CA LEU A 57 9.36 -8.38 23.66
C LEU A 57 10.86 -8.04 23.45
N LYS A 58 11.14 -6.80 23.03
CA LYS A 58 12.47 -6.17 23.11
C LYS A 58 12.30 -4.79 23.72
N ILE A 59 12.95 -4.55 24.86
CA ILE A 59 12.95 -3.27 25.56
C ILE A 59 14.17 -2.48 25.13
N TYR A 60 13.97 -1.25 24.64
CA TYR A 60 15.05 -0.28 24.45
C TYR A 60 14.79 0.92 25.35
N LYS A 61 15.82 1.33 26.09
CA LYS A 61 15.83 2.55 26.91
C LYS A 61 16.63 3.60 26.15
N THR A 62 16.02 4.77 25.89
CA THR A 62 16.78 5.94 25.41
C THR A 62 16.48 7.14 26.29
N ASN A 63 17.53 7.90 26.60
CA ASN A 63 17.47 9.10 27.41
C ASN A 63 17.13 10.30 26.51
N ASN A 64 15.84 10.52 26.22
CA ASN A 64 15.26 11.86 26.01
C ASN A 64 13.76 11.75 25.74
N LYS A 65 13.03 12.80 26.15
CA LYS A 65 11.57 12.90 26.25
C LYS A 65 10.83 12.74 24.91
N ASP A 66 10.61 11.51 24.47
CA ASP A 66 9.54 11.14 23.56
C ASP A 66 9.00 9.76 23.96
N THR A 67 7.79 9.75 24.53
CA THR A 67 7.13 8.51 24.96
C THR A 67 6.63 7.75 23.72
N VAL A 68 7.36 6.71 23.30
CA VAL A 68 6.86 5.70 22.37
C VAL A 68 6.27 4.57 23.20
N VAL A 69 4.96 4.33 23.09
CA VAL A 69 4.29 3.21 23.77
C VAL A 69 3.88 2.13 22.76
N LEU A 70 4.27 0.90 23.06
CA LEU A 70 3.86 -0.34 22.41
C LEU A 70 2.62 -0.89 23.12
N PHE A 71 1.68 -1.48 22.37
CA PHE A 71 0.51 -2.15 22.93
C PHE A 71 0.57 -3.67 22.79
N GLU A 72 0.42 -4.36 23.92
CA GLU A 72 -0.10 -5.72 24.04
C GLU A 72 -1.63 -5.65 24.01
N GLY A 73 -2.22 -5.61 22.82
CA GLY A 73 -3.67 -5.43 22.65
C GLY A 73 -4.48 -6.72 22.45
N ALA A 74 -3.86 -7.90 22.43
CA ALA A 74 -4.55 -9.14 21.99
C ALA A 74 -4.74 -10.21 23.07
N LYS A 75 -3.91 -10.23 24.13
CA LYS A 75 -3.91 -11.33 25.11
C LYS A 75 -5.18 -11.42 25.96
N PRO A 76 -5.72 -10.33 26.54
CA PRO A 76 -6.95 -10.43 27.32
C PRO A 76 -8.23 -10.57 26.47
N PHE A 77 -8.11 -10.58 25.12
CA PHE A 77 -9.23 -10.86 24.20
C PHE A 77 -9.45 -12.36 23.96
N LEU A 78 -8.44 -13.21 24.18
CA LEU A 78 -8.57 -14.66 24.07
C LEU A 78 -9.35 -15.25 25.27
N ASP A 79 -9.26 -14.63 26.45
CA ASP A 79 -9.97 -15.05 27.66
C ASP A 79 -11.49 -14.76 27.60
N ALA A 80 -11.94 -13.93 26.65
CA ALA A 80 -13.36 -13.64 26.41
C ALA A 80 -14.08 -14.72 25.57
N ILE A 81 -13.38 -15.76 25.12
CA ILE A 81 -13.89 -16.78 24.18
C ILE A 81 -14.73 -17.87 24.89
N GLU A 82 -14.81 -17.87 26.22
CA GLU A 82 -15.68 -18.77 26.99
C GLU A 82 -17.11 -18.23 27.20
N ASP A 83 -17.35 -16.94 26.96
CA ASP A 83 -18.68 -16.31 27.01
C ASP A 83 -18.99 -15.70 25.64
N PRO A 84 -20.03 -16.15 24.90
CA PRO A 84 -20.22 -15.81 23.49
C PRO A 84 -20.19 -14.30 23.21
N LEU A 85 -20.57 -13.44 24.15
CA LEU A 85 -20.30 -11.99 24.09
C LEU A 85 -19.85 -11.52 25.48
N PRO A 86 -18.57 -11.12 25.69
CA PRO A 86 -18.04 -10.86 27.02
C PRO A 86 -18.95 -9.92 27.82
N ASN A 87 -19.27 -10.35 29.04
CA ASN A 87 -19.93 -9.52 30.04
C ASN A 87 -19.23 -8.14 30.17
N ILE A 88 -20.03 -7.11 30.47
CA ILE A 88 -19.61 -5.72 30.70
C ILE A 88 -18.41 -5.60 31.67
N ASN A 89 -18.27 -6.53 32.62
CA ASN A 89 -17.16 -6.59 33.57
C ASN A 89 -15.83 -7.00 32.91
N THR A 90 -15.87 -7.83 31.87
CA THR A 90 -14.69 -8.24 31.08
C THR A 90 -14.21 -7.11 30.18
N ILE A 91 -15.14 -6.33 29.61
CA ILE A 91 -14.82 -5.11 28.85
C ILE A 91 -14.22 -4.03 29.77
N ASN A 92 -14.73 -3.92 31.01
CA ASN A 92 -14.20 -2.98 32.01
C ASN A 92 -12.84 -3.43 32.58
N SER A 93 -12.61 -4.73 32.80
CA SER A 93 -11.30 -5.23 33.25
C SER A 93 -10.23 -5.20 32.14
N LEU A 94 -10.64 -5.34 30.88
CA LEU A 94 -9.83 -5.03 29.70
C LEU A 94 -9.42 -3.55 29.65
N ARG A 95 -10.34 -2.66 30.02
CA ARG A 95 -10.11 -1.22 30.15
C ARG A 95 -9.11 -0.87 31.26
N ASP A 96 -9.07 -1.60 32.36
CA ASP A 96 -8.19 -1.32 33.50
C ASP A 96 -6.74 -1.86 33.29
N LYS A 97 -6.55 -2.80 32.35
CA LYS A 97 -5.21 -3.27 31.93
C LYS A 97 -4.59 -2.45 30.79
N VAL A 98 -5.38 -1.59 30.13
CA VAL A 98 -4.90 -0.65 29.11
C VAL A 98 -4.23 0.52 29.84
N ASN A 99 -2.90 0.57 29.75
CA ASN A 99 -2.03 1.59 30.32
C ASN A 99 -2.69 3.00 30.25
N GLU A 100 -2.91 3.68 31.39
CA GLU A 100 -3.63 4.96 31.49
C GLU A 100 -3.02 6.10 30.64
N ASN A 101 -1.81 5.87 30.12
CA ASN A 101 -1.07 6.79 29.26
C ASN A 101 -1.38 6.65 27.78
N THR A 102 -2.07 5.59 27.35
CA THR A 102 -2.38 5.35 25.95
C THR A 102 -3.85 5.58 25.63
N ILE A 103 -4.12 6.67 24.92
CA ILE A 103 -5.48 7.03 24.51
C ILE A 103 -5.87 6.31 23.22
N PHE A 104 -4.93 5.99 22.32
CA PHE A 104 -5.25 5.45 21.00
C PHE A 104 -4.72 4.02 20.86
N ASN A 105 -5.56 3.15 20.31
CA ASN A 105 -5.13 1.83 19.83
C ASN A 105 -4.77 1.89 18.34
N ASP A 106 -4.15 0.82 17.85
CA ASP A 106 -3.67 0.72 16.47
C ASP A 106 -4.76 0.88 15.41
N LYS A 107 -5.96 0.33 15.65
CA LYS A 107 -7.10 0.46 14.73
C LYS A 107 -7.53 1.93 14.59
N MET A 108 -7.64 2.63 15.72
CA MET A 108 -7.97 4.05 15.72
C MET A 108 -6.93 4.86 14.96
N LEU A 109 -5.64 4.56 15.15
CA LEU A 109 -4.56 5.20 14.40
C LEU A 109 -4.70 4.93 12.90
N ASN A 110 -4.89 3.68 12.47
CA ASN A 110 -5.09 3.38 11.04
C ASN A 110 -6.27 4.18 10.45
N ILE A 111 -7.42 4.22 11.12
CA ILE A 111 -8.60 5.02 10.70
C ILE A 111 -8.22 6.51 10.64
N PHE A 112 -7.44 6.98 11.60
CA PHE A 112 -7.03 8.37 11.69
C PHE A 112 -6.19 8.81 10.47
N PHE A 113 -5.21 7.98 10.08
CA PHE A 113 -4.29 8.27 8.97
C PHE A 113 -4.88 7.94 7.60
N ALA A 114 -5.83 7.01 7.50
CA ALA A 114 -6.36 6.50 6.22
C ALA A 114 -6.83 7.62 5.27
N ASP A 115 -7.58 8.60 5.78
CA ASP A 115 -8.05 9.73 4.98
C ASP A 115 -6.91 10.62 4.46
N GLU A 116 -5.85 10.80 5.25
CA GLU A 116 -4.72 11.65 4.83
C GLU A 116 -3.80 10.94 3.86
N VAL A 117 -3.62 9.62 3.99
CA VAL A 117 -2.91 8.82 3.00
C VAL A 117 -3.66 8.84 1.67
N ALA A 118 -4.98 8.67 1.70
CA ALA A 118 -5.83 8.75 0.51
C ALA A 118 -5.79 10.11 -0.19
N ARG A 119 -5.66 11.20 0.57
CA ARG A 119 -5.58 12.56 0.00
C ARG A 119 -4.32 12.78 -0.84
N TYR A 120 -3.22 12.15 -0.45
CA TYR A 120 -1.93 12.30 -1.13
C TYR A 120 -1.79 11.43 -2.38
N PHE A 121 -2.60 10.37 -2.50
CA PHE A 121 -2.52 9.42 -3.59
C PHE A 121 -2.67 10.11 -4.96
N ASN A 122 -1.58 10.14 -5.73
CA ASN A 122 -1.51 10.80 -7.03
C ASN A 122 -0.99 9.87 -8.14
N GLY A 123 -0.70 8.60 -7.82
CA GLY A 123 -0.30 7.61 -8.81
C GLY A 123 -0.05 6.22 -8.23
N GLY A 124 0.19 5.25 -9.10
CA GLY A 124 0.35 3.84 -8.74
C GLY A 124 1.54 3.57 -7.81
N SER A 125 2.52 4.47 -7.75
CA SER A 125 3.68 4.36 -6.85
C SER A 125 3.42 4.85 -5.41
N ASP A 126 2.35 5.60 -5.18
CA ASP A 126 1.97 6.09 -3.85
C ASP A 126 1.23 5.02 -3.03
N LEU A 127 1.21 5.18 -1.71
CA LEU A 127 0.38 4.33 -0.85
C LEU A 127 -1.09 4.67 -1.05
N SER A 128 -1.88 3.66 -1.39
CA SER A 128 -3.35 3.70 -1.31
C SER A 128 -3.79 2.72 -0.25
N LEU A 129 -4.71 3.15 0.62
CA LEU A 129 -5.35 2.29 1.61
C LEU A 129 -6.76 1.89 1.18
N GLN A 130 -7.19 2.21 -0.05
CA GLN A 130 -8.46 1.75 -0.60
C GLN A 130 -8.29 0.37 -1.23
N LYS A 131 -9.36 -0.43 -1.23
CA LYS A 131 -9.30 -1.76 -1.83
C LYS A 131 -8.89 -1.73 -3.30
N PHE A 132 -9.37 -0.73 -4.05
CA PHE A 132 -9.06 -0.55 -5.46
C PHE A 132 -8.65 0.90 -5.74
N TYR A 133 -7.78 1.08 -6.73
CA TYR A 133 -7.39 2.40 -7.21
C TYR A 133 -7.16 2.39 -8.72
N SER A 134 -7.27 3.56 -9.33
CA SER A 134 -6.89 3.82 -10.70
C SER A 134 -6.15 5.16 -10.77
N SER A 135 -5.18 5.29 -11.66
CA SER A 135 -4.49 6.57 -11.90
C SER A 135 -4.25 6.80 -13.38
N ILE A 136 -4.31 8.06 -13.78
CA ILE A 136 -3.87 8.61 -15.05
C ILE A 136 -2.69 9.53 -14.72
N GLU A 137 -1.49 9.13 -15.09
CA GLU A 137 -0.25 9.84 -14.78
C GLU A 137 0.20 10.61 -16.03
N ALA A 138 0.22 11.94 -15.94
CA ALA A 138 0.77 12.78 -17.00
C ALA A 138 2.30 12.66 -17.10
N GLU A 139 2.96 12.14 -16.06
CA GLU A 139 4.42 11.99 -16.00
C GLU A 139 4.97 11.12 -17.12
N ASP A 140 4.41 9.93 -17.27
CA ASP A 140 4.82 8.91 -18.23
C ASP A 140 3.67 8.48 -19.16
N SER A 141 2.64 9.32 -19.24
CA SER A 141 1.44 9.14 -20.06
C SER A 141 0.82 7.75 -19.87
N SER A 142 0.49 7.41 -18.63
CA SER A 142 0.05 6.06 -18.30
C SER A 142 -1.28 6.01 -17.59
N LEU A 143 -1.99 4.90 -17.80
CA LEU A 143 -3.15 4.48 -17.05
C LEU A 143 -2.75 3.30 -16.17
N SER A 144 -3.04 3.34 -14.88
CA SER A 144 -2.82 2.22 -13.97
C SER A 144 -4.10 1.85 -13.24
N PHE A 145 -4.24 0.56 -12.94
CA PHE A 145 -5.27 0.05 -12.05
C PHE A 145 -4.63 -0.92 -11.08
N GLY A 146 -5.03 -0.87 -9.81
CA GLY A 146 -4.50 -1.76 -8.80
C GLY A 146 -5.50 -2.17 -7.74
N VAL A 147 -5.17 -3.27 -7.09
CA VAL A 147 -5.88 -3.84 -5.96
C VAL A 147 -4.92 -3.98 -4.78
N ASN A 148 -5.41 -3.62 -3.61
CA ASN A 148 -4.68 -3.72 -2.35
C ASN A 148 -5.16 -4.95 -1.56
N PHE A 149 -4.21 -5.71 -1.01
CA PHE A 149 -4.48 -6.91 -0.23
C PHE A 149 -4.17 -6.65 1.25
N ASP A 150 -5.21 -6.73 2.08
CA ASP A 150 -5.06 -6.60 3.52
C ASP A 150 -4.55 -7.92 4.12
N PRO A 151 -3.35 -7.95 4.71
CA PRO A 151 -2.79 -9.17 5.29
C PRO A 151 -3.46 -9.56 6.62
N ARG A 152 -4.29 -8.69 7.21
CA ARG A 152 -4.86 -8.86 8.56
C ARG A 152 -6.13 -9.72 8.59
N LYS A 153 -6.27 -10.70 7.68
CA LYS A 153 -7.52 -11.47 7.43
C LYS A 153 -8.33 -11.83 8.69
N GLU A 154 -7.67 -12.25 9.76
CA GLU A 154 -8.32 -12.74 10.99
C GLU A 154 -8.45 -11.69 12.10
N SER A 155 -7.87 -10.50 11.95
CA SER A 155 -7.89 -9.48 13.00
C SER A 155 -7.89 -8.07 12.40
N LYS A 156 -9.09 -7.63 11.99
CA LYS A 156 -9.35 -6.27 11.48
C LYS A 156 -8.99 -5.17 12.49
N LEU A 157 -8.76 -5.53 13.76
CA LEU A 157 -8.36 -4.62 14.85
C LEU A 157 -6.85 -4.45 14.96
N LYS A 158 -6.05 -5.35 14.36
CA LYS A 158 -4.59 -5.22 14.35
C LYS A 158 -4.18 -4.04 13.48
N LYS A 159 -3.03 -3.47 13.83
CA LYS A 159 -2.36 -2.46 13.03
C LYS A 159 -2.07 -2.96 11.61
N LEU A 160 -2.30 -2.11 10.61
CA LEU A 160 -1.76 -2.35 9.28
C LEU A 160 -0.27 -1.97 9.29
N THR A 161 0.60 -2.98 9.29
CA THR A 161 2.06 -2.79 9.30
C THR A 161 2.67 -2.93 7.91
N TRP A 162 1.98 -3.61 7.01
CA TRP A 162 2.37 -3.73 5.63
C TRP A 162 1.15 -3.94 4.73
N LEU A 163 1.33 -3.67 3.44
CA LEU A 163 0.33 -3.84 2.40
C LEU A 163 0.99 -4.39 1.14
N PHE A 164 0.34 -5.35 0.49
CA PHE A 164 0.69 -5.75 -0.86
C PHE A 164 -0.32 -5.18 -1.85
N SER A 165 0.17 -4.63 -2.95
CA SER A 165 -0.63 -4.17 -4.08
C SER A 165 -0.20 -4.91 -5.33
N ALA A 166 -1.16 -5.30 -6.14
CA ALA A 166 -0.91 -5.79 -7.50
C ALA A 166 -1.79 -5.03 -8.49
N GLY A 167 -1.31 -4.86 -9.72
CA GLY A 167 -2.04 -4.10 -10.71
C GLY A 167 -1.51 -4.30 -12.11
N PHE A 168 -2.09 -3.53 -13.03
CA PHE A 168 -1.59 -3.37 -14.39
C PHE A 168 -1.38 -1.90 -14.69
N LYS A 169 -0.41 -1.62 -15.55
CA LYS A 169 -0.06 -0.28 -16.03
C LYS A 169 0.06 -0.33 -17.54
N ALA A 170 -0.63 0.58 -18.20
CA ALA A 170 -0.66 0.75 -19.64
C ALA A 170 -0.12 2.13 -20.01
N LYS A 171 0.78 2.22 -20.98
CA LYS A 171 1.24 3.49 -21.55
C LYS A 171 0.35 3.91 -22.71
N ALA A 172 0.16 5.22 -22.84
CA ALA A 172 -0.55 5.88 -23.92
C ALA A 172 0.46 6.77 -24.66
N ASP A 173 1.17 6.22 -25.64
CA ASP A 173 2.07 7.01 -26.48
C ASP A 173 1.24 7.93 -27.40
N SER A 174 1.00 9.18 -26.95
CA SER A 174 0.42 10.33 -27.69
C SER A 174 -0.97 10.16 -28.36
N LYS A 175 -1.53 8.95 -28.36
CA LYS A 175 -2.84 8.54 -28.92
C LYS A 175 -3.54 7.57 -27.94
N PHE A 176 -4.77 7.16 -28.24
CA PHE A 176 -5.46 6.10 -27.49
C PHE A 176 -4.58 4.84 -27.41
N SER A 177 -4.36 4.31 -26.19
CA SER A 177 -3.67 3.01 -26.01
C SER A 177 -4.44 1.92 -26.76
N THR A 178 -3.83 1.37 -27.80
CA THR A 178 -4.41 0.27 -28.57
C THR A 178 -4.02 -1.04 -27.90
N PHE A 179 -4.91 -1.63 -27.09
CA PHE A 179 -4.63 -2.88 -26.39
C PHE A 179 -4.61 -4.10 -27.32
N VAL A 180 -5.37 -4.05 -28.43
CA VAL A 180 -5.48 -5.12 -29.41
C VAL A 180 -5.33 -4.52 -30.80
N LYS A 181 -4.32 -4.98 -31.54
CA LYS A 181 -4.10 -4.63 -32.95
C LYS A 181 -4.16 -5.91 -33.77
N ASN A 182 -5.06 -5.96 -34.75
CA ASN A 182 -5.24 -7.12 -35.63
C ASN A 182 -5.49 -8.45 -34.86
N GLY A 183 -6.30 -8.40 -33.80
CA GLY A 183 -6.63 -9.58 -32.98
C GLY A 183 -5.49 -10.09 -32.08
N LYS A 184 -4.35 -9.40 -32.04
CA LYS A 184 -3.24 -9.69 -31.13
C LYS A 184 -3.10 -8.56 -30.12
N LEU A 185 -2.83 -8.91 -28.86
CA LEU A 185 -2.50 -7.90 -27.85
C LEU A 185 -1.24 -7.16 -28.28
N ASP A 186 -1.32 -5.82 -28.34
CA ASP A 186 -0.14 -4.98 -28.53
C ASP A 186 0.58 -4.86 -27.18
N ASN A 187 1.38 -5.88 -26.87
CA ASN A 187 2.00 -6.08 -25.56
C ASN A 187 3.12 -5.07 -25.25
N SER A 188 3.41 -4.12 -26.15
CA SER A 188 4.55 -3.22 -26.03
C SER A 188 4.38 -2.14 -24.95
N ASP A 189 3.13 -1.80 -24.61
CA ASP A 189 2.79 -0.72 -23.68
C ASP A 189 2.04 -1.19 -22.43
N LEU A 190 1.87 -2.50 -22.23
CA LEU A 190 1.18 -3.09 -21.08
C LEU A 190 2.16 -3.83 -20.16
N GLY A 191 2.02 -3.62 -18.85
CA GLY A 191 2.75 -4.39 -17.84
C GLY A 191 1.95 -4.61 -16.57
N ILE A 192 2.48 -5.50 -15.73
CA ILE A 192 1.98 -5.76 -14.39
C ILE A 192 2.84 -5.02 -13.36
N THR A 193 2.22 -4.60 -12.28
CA THR A 193 2.90 -3.98 -11.14
C THR A 193 2.71 -4.81 -9.89
N GLY A 194 3.76 -4.90 -9.09
CA GLY A 194 3.74 -5.51 -7.77
C GLY A 194 4.43 -4.59 -6.77
N LYS A 195 3.73 -4.24 -5.70
CA LYS A 195 4.20 -3.28 -4.70
C LYS A 195 4.04 -3.83 -3.31
N VAL A 196 5.09 -3.76 -2.50
CA VAL A 196 5.04 -4.02 -1.06
C VAL A 196 5.30 -2.71 -0.35
N THR A 197 4.41 -2.33 0.57
CA THR A 197 4.57 -1.13 1.40
C THR A 197 4.67 -1.51 2.86
N LEU A 198 5.68 -1.01 3.56
CA LEU A 198 5.83 -1.10 5.00
C LEU A 198 5.34 0.21 5.62
N ILE A 199 4.42 0.11 6.57
CA ILE A 199 3.76 1.25 7.21
C ILE A 199 4.31 1.42 8.62
N GLY A 200 4.80 2.62 8.88
CA GLY A 200 5.37 3.06 10.13
C GLY A 200 4.36 3.15 11.26
N ARG A 201 4.84 3.55 12.43
CA ARG A 201 3.98 3.79 13.59
C ARG A 201 3.59 5.25 13.60
N GLY A 202 2.36 5.52 13.19
CA GLY A 202 1.78 6.84 13.28
C GLY A 202 1.82 7.36 14.73
N VAL A 203 2.16 8.63 14.86
CA VAL A 203 2.25 9.35 16.14
C VAL A 203 1.21 10.45 16.15
N LEU A 204 0.47 10.57 17.24
CA LEU A 204 -0.52 11.62 17.46
C LEU A 204 -0.13 12.44 18.69
N ASN A 205 0.10 13.73 18.50
CA ASN A 205 0.36 14.67 19.58
C ASN A 205 -0.95 15.33 20.03
N TYR A 206 -1.32 15.11 21.29
CA TYR A 206 -2.51 15.66 21.93
C TYR A 206 -2.17 16.47 23.19
N ASN A 207 -0.98 17.07 23.23
CA ASN A 207 -0.51 17.86 24.38
C ASN A 207 -1.53 18.94 24.77
N GLU A 208 -1.59 19.25 26.07
CA GLU A 208 -2.44 20.30 26.62
C GLU A 208 -2.07 21.68 26.05
N ILE A 209 -3.06 22.57 25.93
CA ILE A 209 -2.78 23.99 25.74
C ILE A 209 -2.80 24.63 27.12
N SER A 210 -1.65 25.14 27.55
CA SER A 210 -1.53 25.89 28.79
C SER A 210 -0.97 27.29 28.51
N LYS A 211 -1.52 28.30 29.17
CA LYS A 211 -0.99 29.67 29.18
C LYS A 211 -0.76 30.05 30.63
N ASP A 212 0.42 30.57 30.95
CA ASP A 212 0.77 31.01 32.31
C ASP A 212 0.54 29.93 33.39
N LYS A 213 0.85 28.67 33.06
CA LYS A 213 0.61 27.47 33.89
C LYS A 213 -0.86 27.13 34.18
N VAL A 214 -1.81 27.82 33.53
CA VAL A 214 -3.23 27.48 33.54
C VAL A 214 -3.56 26.64 32.31
N THR A 215 -4.08 25.43 32.51
CA THR A 215 -4.57 24.59 31.41
C THR A 215 -5.83 25.19 30.82
N ILE A 216 -5.74 25.69 29.60
CA ILE A 216 -6.86 26.24 28.82
C ILE A 216 -7.66 25.11 28.16
N LEU A 217 -6.96 24.08 27.69
CA LEU A 217 -7.58 22.95 27.00
C LEU A 217 -6.88 21.64 27.34
N ASP A 218 -7.54 20.82 28.14
CA ASP A 218 -7.17 19.43 28.40
C ASP A 218 -7.79 18.51 27.35
N ARG A 219 -7.06 18.30 26.25
CA ARG A 219 -7.51 17.41 25.16
C ARG A 219 -7.69 15.97 25.63
N LYS A 220 -6.80 15.47 26.50
CA LYS A 220 -6.83 14.09 27.01
C LYS A 220 -8.13 13.84 27.76
N LYS A 221 -8.47 14.71 28.71
CA LYS A 221 -9.71 14.60 29.50
C LYS A 221 -10.96 14.66 28.64
N ILE A 222 -11.01 15.57 27.65
CA ILE A 222 -12.16 15.68 26.74
C ILE A 222 -12.33 14.39 25.93
N ILE A 223 -11.24 13.82 25.40
CA ILE A 223 -11.29 12.55 24.65
C ILE A 223 -11.78 11.42 25.57
N THR A 224 -11.24 11.30 26.78
CA THR A 224 -11.66 10.27 27.74
C THR A 224 -13.14 10.39 28.13
N LEU A 225 -13.67 11.60 28.29
CA LEU A 225 -15.09 11.81 28.57
C LEU A 225 -15.97 11.41 27.39
N ASN A 226 -15.59 11.79 26.17
CA ASN A 226 -16.31 11.37 24.96
C ASN A 226 -16.28 9.85 24.79
N ARG A 227 -15.14 9.20 25.05
CA ARG A 227 -15.03 7.74 25.03
C ARG A 227 -16.05 7.07 25.95
N LYS A 228 -16.14 7.54 27.21
CA LYS A 228 -17.12 7.00 28.18
C LYS A 228 -18.56 7.13 27.66
N LYS A 229 -18.89 8.28 27.04
CA LYS A 229 -20.19 8.50 26.41
C LYS A 229 -20.45 7.54 25.24
N LEU A 230 -19.47 7.36 24.36
CA LEU A 230 -19.58 6.44 23.22
C LEU A 230 -19.73 4.99 23.68
N LEU A 231 -18.91 4.55 24.64
CA LEU A 231 -19.02 3.21 25.21
C LEU A 231 -20.43 2.95 25.74
N LYS A 232 -20.99 3.86 26.54
CA LYS A 232 -22.37 3.74 27.02
C LYS A 232 -23.38 3.62 25.87
N LYS A 233 -23.33 4.54 24.89
CA LYS A 233 -24.20 4.52 23.70
C LYS A 233 -24.16 3.18 22.96
N TYR A 234 -22.98 2.58 22.81
CA TYR A 234 -22.82 1.33 22.07
C TYR A 234 -23.12 0.09 22.92
N THR A 235 -22.92 0.15 24.24
CA THR A 235 -23.42 -0.85 25.18
C THR A 235 -24.94 -0.98 25.07
N ASP A 236 -25.68 0.14 25.14
CA ASP A 236 -27.15 0.14 25.03
C ASP A 236 -27.61 -0.49 23.69
N LYS A 237 -26.86 -0.24 22.60
CA LYS A 237 -27.13 -0.85 21.29
C LYS A 237 -26.86 -2.36 21.25
N ILE A 238 -25.77 -2.82 21.89
CA ILE A 238 -25.42 -4.23 21.95
C ILE A 238 -26.47 -4.99 22.79
N GLU A 239 -26.91 -4.43 23.91
CA GLU A 239 -27.95 -5.02 24.75
C GLU A 239 -29.28 -5.11 24.01
N LYS A 240 -29.67 -4.05 23.29
CA LYS A 240 -30.85 -4.08 22.42
C LYS A 240 -30.75 -5.16 21.35
N TYR A 241 -29.61 -5.26 20.67
CA TYR A 241 -29.37 -6.29 19.66
C TYR A 241 -29.46 -7.71 20.25
N LYS A 242 -28.87 -7.93 21.43
CA LYS A 242 -28.96 -9.21 22.17
C LYS A 242 -30.41 -9.60 22.47
N ALA A 243 -31.26 -8.63 22.82
CA ALA A 243 -32.65 -8.89 23.19
C ALA A 243 -33.59 -9.10 21.99
N GLU A 244 -33.34 -8.43 20.86
CA GLU A 244 -34.33 -8.34 19.76
C GLU A 244 -33.95 -9.15 18.50
N ASP A 245 -32.67 -9.22 18.17
CA ASP A 245 -32.20 -9.65 16.85
C ASP A 245 -31.21 -10.83 16.90
N TYR A 246 -30.53 -11.03 18.02
CA TYR A 246 -29.50 -12.04 18.16
C TYR A 246 -29.99 -13.46 17.85
N ASP A 247 -31.11 -13.87 18.45
CA ASP A 247 -31.65 -15.22 18.23
C ASP A 247 -32.12 -15.42 16.78
N LYS A 248 -32.70 -14.37 16.15
CA LYS A 248 -33.12 -14.42 14.75
C LYS A 248 -31.95 -14.57 13.79
N ASP A 249 -30.89 -13.79 14.00
CA ASP A 249 -29.66 -13.87 13.21
C ASP A 249 -28.99 -15.24 13.40
N LEU A 250 -28.96 -15.75 14.63
CA LEU A 250 -28.39 -17.05 14.97
C LEU A 250 -29.18 -18.20 14.32
N ASP A 251 -30.51 -18.14 14.34
CA ASP A 251 -31.37 -19.14 13.72
C ASP A 251 -31.29 -19.11 12.19
N SER A 252 -31.14 -17.93 11.59
CA SER A 252 -30.87 -17.78 10.15
C SER A 252 -29.53 -18.43 9.77
N LEU A 253 -28.51 -18.28 10.63
CA LEU A 253 -27.20 -18.88 10.43
C LEU A 253 -27.24 -20.41 10.59
N LYS A 254 -28.02 -20.93 11.55
CA LYS A 254 -28.30 -22.38 11.69
C LYS A 254 -29.00 -22.92 10.45
N LEU A 255 -30.04 -22.25 9.95
CA LEU A 255 -30.80 -22.68 8.77
C LEU A 255 -29.91 -22.76 7.51
N LEU A 256 -29.09 -21.75 7.27
CA LEU A 256 -28.11 -21.74 6.18
C LEU A 256 -27.10 -22.90 6.30
N TYR A 257 -26.80 -23.32 7.53
CA TYR A 257 -25.81 -24.34 7.81
C TYR A 257 -26.38 -25.76 7.74
N ASP A 258 -27.61 -25.97 8.20
CA ASP A 258 -28.35 -27.23 8.10
C ASP A 258 -28.59 -27.63 6.62
N LEU A 259 -28.63 -26.65 5.72
CA LEU A 259 -28.66 -26.85 4.28
C LEU A 259 -27.28 -27.24 3.68
N SER A 260 -26.19 -27.14 4.45
CA SER A 260 -24.83 -27.49 4.01
C SER A 260 -24.39 -28.84 4.61
N TYR A 261 -23.99 -29.79 3.75
CA TYR A 261 -23.81 -31.22 4.08
C TYR A 261 -22.68 -31.57 5.08
N ASN A 262 -22.01 -30.59 5.70
CA ASN A 262 -20.85 -30.81 6.59
C ASN A 262 -21.23 -30.66 8.07
N LYS A 263 -21.10 -31.75 8.83
CA LYS A 263 -21.52 -31.95 10.24
C LYS A 263 -21.09 -30.85 11.24
N ILE A 264 -22.06 -30.42 12.07
CA ILE A 264 -22.09 -29.99 13.49
C ILE A 264 -20.83 -29.36 14.15
N ASP A 265 -19.61 -29.88 13.99
CA ASP A 265 -18.38 -29.32 14.61
C ASP A 265 -18.06 -27.89 14.11
N THR A 266 -18.51 -27.58 12.91
CA THR A 266 -18.38 -26.29 12.21
C THR A 266 -19.40 -25.24 12.64
N LEU A 267 -20.54 -25.63 13.23
CA LEU A 267 -21.58 -24.67 13.63
C LEU A 267 -21.12 -23.83 14.81
N SER A 268 -20.51 -24.45 15.82
CA SER A 268 -19.98 -23.74 17.00
C SER A 268 -18.85 -22.77 16.62
N VAL A 269 -17.99 -23.15 15.69
CA VAL A 269 -16.92 -22.29 15.13
C VAL A 269 -17.53 -21.11 14.39
N LYS A 270 -18.51 -21.33 13.52
CA LYS A 270 -19.17 -20.26 12.76
C LYS A 270 -19.98 -19.32 13.62
N GLN A 271 -20.60 -19.81 14.70
CA GLN A 271 -21.26 -18.95 15.69
C GLN A 271 -20.24 -18.05 16.37
N LYS A 272 -19.09 -18.58 16.80
CA LYS A 272 -17.99 -17.78 17.35
C LYS A 272 -17.49 -16.74 16.34
N GLU A 273 -17.31 -17.10 15.08
CA GLU A 273 -16.93 -16.17 14.01
C GLU A 273 -17.96 -15.06 13.80
N PHE A 274 -19.25 -15.41 13.73
CA PHE A 274 -20.35 -14.45 13.57
C PHE A 274 -20.36 -13.43 14.70
N ILE A 275 -20.21 -13.90 15.94
CA ILE A 275 -20.23 -13.04 17.11
C ILE A 275 -19.00 -12.13 17.14
N LEU A 276 -17.82 -12.69 16.84
CA LEU A 276 -16.58 -11.93 16.73
C LEU A 276 -16.71 -10.83 15.67
N ASP A 277 -17.32 -11.12 14.52
CA ASP A 277 -17.56 -10.14 13.46
C ASP A 277 -18.51 -9.02 13.92
N LYS A 278 -19.62 -9.34 14.61
CA LYS A 278 -20.54 -8.34 15.18
C LYS A 278 -19.85 -7.45 16.22
N TYR A 279 -19.01 -8.03 17.08
CA TYR A 279 -18.23 -7.27 18.04
C TYR A 279 -17.25 -6.32 17.34
N GLN A 280 -16.51 -6.82 16.35
CA GLN A 280 -15.58 -6.01 15.55
C GLN A 280 -16.31 -4.86 14.84
N GLU A 281 -17.53 -5.07 14.36
CA GLU A 281 -18.37 -4.04 13.76
C GLU A 281 -18.67 -2.90 14.75
N TYR A 282 -19.14 -3.23 15.96
CA TYR A 282 -19.43 -2.23 16.99
C TYR A 282 -18.17 -1.48 17.43
N TYR A 283 -17.07 -2.19 17.63
CA TYR A 283 -15.79 -1.58 17.97
C TYR A 283 -15.31 -0.61 16.88
N GLN A 284 -15.42 -1.00 15.61
CA GLN A 284 -15.10 -0.13 14.48
C GLN A 284 -15.95 1.15 14.51
N LYS A 285 -17.26 1.04 14.75
CA LYS A 285 -18.15 2.21 14.86
C LYS A 285 -17.78 3.13 16.03
N ILE A 286 -17.40 2.57 17.19
CA ILE A 286 -16.89 3.35 18.33
C ILE A 286 -15.64 4.12 17.93
N ALA A 287 -14.68 3.44 17.28
CA ALA A 287 -13.44 4.06 16.83
C ALA A 287 -13.69 5.17 15.80
N GLU A 288 -14.56 4.94 14.83
CA GLU A 288 -14.95 5.92 13.81
C GLU A 288 -15.65 7.15 14.43
N ASP A 289 -16.60 6.95 15.35
CA ASP A 289 -17.29 8.04 16.06
C ASP A 289 -16.31 8.86 16.91
N GLU A 290 -15.37 8.20 17.60
CA GLU A 290 -14.37 8.86 18.42
C GLU A 290 -13.35 9.66 17.57
N ILE A 291 -12.84 9.07 16.49
CA ILE A 291 -11.96 9.77 15.55
C ILE A 291 -12.67 10.96 14.92
N SER A 292 -13.93 10.81 14.53
CA SER A 292 -14.73 11.89 13.97
C SER A 292 -14.88 13.04 14.97
N PHE A 293 -15.15 12.73 16.24
CA PHE A 293 -15.21 13.72 17.32
C PHE A 293 -13.87 14.45 17.51
N ILE A 294 -12.75 13.72 17.52
CA ILE A 294 -11.41 14.30 17.67
C ILE A 294 -11.05 15.22 16.51
N LYS A 295 -11.32 14.78 15.26
CA LYS A 295 -11.08 15.57 14.05
C LYS A 295 -11.93 16.83 14.03
N LYS A 296 -13.24 16.70 14.29
CA LYS A 296 -14.20 17.83 14.30
C LYS A 296 -13.84 18.89 15.34
N ASN A 297 -13.42 18.47 16.54
CA ASN A 297 -13.11 19.37 17.64
C ASN A 297 -11.61 19.74 17.73
N LYS A 298 -10.79 19.35 16.73
CA LYS A 298 -9.35 19.64 16.68
C LYS A 298 -8.62 19.24 17.98
N LEU A 299 -8.96 18.09 18.55
CA LEU A 299 -8.41 17.58 19.82
C LEU A 299 -7.03 16.93 19.66
N TYR A 300 -6.22 17.49 18.77
CA TYR A 300 -4.82 17.13 18.55
C TYR A 300 -4.07 18.39 18.11
N HIS A 301 -2.75 18.39 18.25
CA HIS A 301 -1.89 19.46 17.73
C HIS A 301 -1.38 19.08 16.34
N ARG A 302 -0.74 17.92 16.26
CA ARG A 302 -0.15 17.36 15.04
C ARG A 302 -0.19 15.85 15.07
N PHE A 303 -0.22 15.23 13.90
CA PHE A 303 0.13 13.83 13.74
C PHE A 303 1.11 13.62 12.61
N SER A 304 1.76 12.47 12.63
CA SER A 304 2.70 12.08 11.58
C SER A 304 2.72 10.58 11.40
N ASP A 305 2.93 10.13 10.18
CA ASP A 305 3.22 8.73 9.88
C ASP A 305 4.22 8.65 8.73
N LYS A 306 4.83 7.49 8.56
CA LYS A 306 5.82 7.25 7.52
C LYS A 306 5.60 5.89 6.89
N TRP A 307 5.89 5.76 5.61
CA TRP A 307 5.86 4.46 4.94
C TRP A 307 6.97 4.38 3.90
N GLY A 308 7.39 3.17 3.60
CA GLY A 308 8.32 2.89 2.51
C GLY A 308 7.78 1.79 1.62
N SER A 309 7.92 1.96 0.31
CA SER A 309 7.42 1.00 -0.67
C SER A 309 8.53 0.52 -1.60
N LEU A 310 8.44 -0.73 -2.00
CA LEU A 310 9.20 -1.30 -3.11
C LEU A 310 8.19 -1.71 -4.18
N ASP A 311 8.30 -1.12 -5.36
CA ASP A 311 7.44 -1.33 -6.52
C ASP A 311 8.26 -1.89 -7.69
N VAL A 312 7.71 -2.90 -8.35
CA VAL A 312 8.29 -3.56 -9.52
C VAL A 312 7.27 -3.51 -10.66
N PHE A 313 7.68 -2.92 -11.77
CA PHE A 313 6.95 -2.96 -13.04
C PHE A 313 7.59 -3.99 -13.96
N LEU A 314 6.78 -4.97 -14.40
CA LEU A 314 7.16 -6.01 -15.34
C LEU A 314 6.34 -5.86 -16.64
N PRO A 315 6.97 -5.62 -17.79
CA PRO A 315 6.25 -5.58 -19.06
C PRO A 315 5.73 -6.97 -19.42
N ILE A 316 4.50 -7.07 -19.91
CA ILE A 316 3.92 -8.36 -20.36
C ILE A 316 4.52 -8.77 -21.72
N GLY A 317 4.99 -7.81 -22.52
CA GLY A 317 5.65 -8.04 -23.80
C GLY A 317 7.08 -7.52 -23.91
N GLN A 318 7.70 -7.86 -25.04
CA GLN A 318 8.94 -7.25 -25.49
C GLN A 318 8.61 -6.10 -26.45
N LYS A 319 9.25 -4.94 -26.26
CA LYS A 319 9.25 -3.87 -27.27
C LYS A 319 10.31 -4.20 -28.31
N SER A 320 9.93 -4.29 -29.58
CA SER A 320 10.86 -4.55 -30.68
C SER A 320 11.30 -3.23 -31.31
N TYR A 321 12.61 -3.00 -31.37
CA TYR A 321 13.20 -1.86 -32.06
C TYR A 321 13.84 -2.34 -33.36
N LYS A 322 13.41 -1.75 -34.48
CA LYS A 322 14.08 -1.89 -35.76
C LYS A 322 15.05 -0.74 -35.93
N TYR A 323 16.31 -1.02 -36.23
CA TYR A 323 17.33 0.02 -36.36
C TYR A 323 18.26 -0.22 -37.56
N ALA A 324 18.79 0.88 -38.08
CA ALA A 324 19.81 0.91 -39.12
C ALA A 324 20.97 1.81 -38.69
N LEU A 325 22.18 1.54 -39.19
CA LEU A 325 23.37 2.33 -38.87
C LEU A 325 23.42 3.65 -39.67
N THR A 326 22.79 3.68 -40.84
CA THR A 326 22.74 4.82 -41.77
C THR A 326 21.35 4.94 -42.38
N ASP A 327 20.99 6.14 -42.86
CA ASP A 327 19.71 6.41 -43.52
C ASP A 327 19.54 5.66 -44.86
N THR A 328 20.65 5.23 -45.45
CA THR A 328 20.71 4.44 -46.68
C THR A 328 21.68 3.28 -46.48
N SER A 329 21.18 2.05 -46.59
CA SER A 329 22.01 0.84 -46.57
C SER A 329 21.38 -0.22 -47.48
N PRO A 330 22.17 -0.98 -48.25
CA PRO A 330 21.67 -2.18 -48.94
C PRO A 330 21.27 -3.29 -47.96
N ASP A 331 21.69 -3.20 -46.69
CA ASP A 331 21.41 -4.19 -45.66
C ASP A 331 20.04 -3.99 -45.01
N LYS A 332 19.38 -5.12 -44.71
CA LYS A 332 18.10 -5.10 -43.99
C LYS A 332 18.29 -4.52 -42.57
N PRO A 333 17.33 -3.71 -42.09
CA PRO A 333 17.32 -3.23 -40.71
C PRO A 333 17.39 -4.36 -39.70
N SER A 334 18.19 -4.15 -38.65
CA SER A 334 18.31 -5.09 -37.54
C SER A 334 17.15 -4.92 -36.59
N THR A 335 16.66 -6.03 -36.02
CA THR A 335 15.60 -6.01 -34.99
C THR A 335 16.17 -6.46 -33.66
N THR A 336 15.82 -5.75 -32.59
CA THR A 336 16.26 -6.08 -31.23
C THR A 336 15.12 -5.94 -30.24
N ASN A 337 15.05 -6.88 -29.31
CA ASN A 337 13.97 -6.95 -28.33
C ASN A 337 14.38 -6.32 -27.01
N PHE A 338 13.50 -5.55 -26.41
CA PHE A 338 13.76 -4.76 -25.23
C PHE A 338 12.66 -4.93 -24.18
N TYR A 339 13.10 -5.04 -22.92
CA TYR A 339 12.21 -5.22 -21.77
C TYR A 339 12.36 -4.02 -20.83
N PRO A 340 11.38 -3.10 -20.76
CA PRO A 340 11.42 -1.93 -19.89
C PRO A 340 11.11 -2.29 -18.42
N LEU A 341 11.91 -3.17 -17.80
CA LEU A 341 11.84 -3.45 -16.37
C LEU A 341 12.13 -2.17 -15.57
N LYS A 342 11.32 -1.87 -14.55
CA LYS A 342 11.58 -0.78 -13.60
C LYS A 342 11.37 -1.26 -12.16
N ILE A 343 12.33 -0.97 -11.29
CA ILE A 343 12.24 -1.18 -9.85
C ILE A 343 12.32 0.20 -9.19
N THR A 344 11.43 0.46 -8.25
CA THR A 344 11.30 1.76 -7.58
C THR A 344 11.19 1.55 -6.07
N GLY A 345 12.07 2.21 -5.31
CA GLY A 345 11.95 2.35 -3.86
C GLY A 345 11.45 3.75 -3.51
N THR A 346 10.44 3.85 -2.65
CA THR A 346 9.93 5.13 -2.15
C THR A 346 9.92 5.16 -0.63
N TYR A 347 10.11 6.35 -0.07
CA TYR A 347 9.92 6.63 1.34
C TYR A 347 9.16 7.95 1.48
N THR A 348 8.05 7.93 2.20
CA THR A 348 7.22 9.11 2.43
C THR A 348 7.03 9.35 3.92
N HIS A 349 7.11 10.62 4.33
CA HIS A 349 6.78 11.10 5.67
C HIS A 349 5.64 12.11 5.59
N LEU A 350 4.53 11.79 6.25
CA LEU A 350 3.36 12.65 6.41
C LEU A 350 3.44 13.42 7.74
N LEU A 351 3.15 14.71 7.68
CA LEU A 351 2.98 15.61 8.81
C LEU A 351 1.65 16.36 8.64
N LYS A 352 0.77 16.31 9.63
CA LYS A 352 -0.54 16.98 9.58
C LYS A 352 -0.80 17.78 10.85
N TRP A 353 -1.23 19.03 10.69
CA TRP A 353 -1.62 19.90 11.80
C TRP A 353 -3.13 19.95 11.94
N SER A 354 -3.62 20.20 13.16
CA SER A 354 -5.06 20.37 13.42
C SER A 354 -5.66 21.65 12.83
N SER A 355 -4.81 22.56 12.34
CA SER A 355 -5.23 23.69 11.50
C SER A 355 -5.83 23.24 10.16
N GLY A 356 -5.54 22.02 9.71
CA GLY A 356 -5.95 21.52 8.40
C GLY A 356 -4.85 21.60 7.34
N GLN A 357 -3.63 22.02 7.69
CA GLN A 357 -2.47 21.96 6.80
C GLN A 357 -1.84 20.56 6.84
N SER A 358 -1.28 20.08 5.72
CA SER A 358 -0.49 18.84 5.65
C SER A 358 0.79 19.06 4.86
N LEU A 359 1.84 18.32 5.21
CA LEU A 359 3.10 18.24 4.50
C LEU A 359 3.47 16.78 4.27
N TYR A 360 3.76 16.43 3.02
CA TYR A 360 4.28 15.13 2.61
C TYR A 360 5.68 15.35 2.05
N LEU A 361 6.63 14.57 2.55
CA LEU A 361 8.02 14.57 2.07
C LEU A 361 8.30 13.18 1.50
N THR A 362 8.57 13.11 0.20
CA THR A 362 8.80 11.85 -0.50
C THR A 362 10.18 11.84 -1.14
N ALA A 363 10.95 10.81 -0.81
CA ALA A 363 12.18 10.46 -1.49
C ALA A 363 11.96 9.18 -2.29
N GLN A 364 12.42 9.18 -3.53
CA GLN A 364 12.29 8.05 -4.45
C GLN A 364 13.63 7.74 -5.09
N VAL A 365 13.94 6.46 -5.20
CA VAL A 365 15.04 5.94 -6.01
C VAL A 365 14.48 4.91 -6.97
N ALA A 366 14.96 4.91 -8.21
CA ALA A 366 14.56 3.90 -9.19
C ALA A 366 15.75 3.43 -10.01
N ALA A 367 15.64 2.21 -10.53
CA ALA A 367 16.50 1.68 -11.55
C ALA A 367 15.63 1.05 -12.63
N PHE A 368 15.90 1.39 -13.90
CA PHE A 368 15.16 0.83 -15.01
C PHE A 368 16.07 0.50 -16.18
N ASN A 369 15.69 -0.53 -16.92
CA ASN A 369 16.34 -0.86 -18.17
C ASN A 369 15.98 0.22 -19.19
N ASN A 370 16.99 0.78 -19.85
CA ASN A 370 16.88 1.89 -20.79
C ASN A 370 17.67 1.56 -22.08
N ASN A 371 17.49 2.37 -23.11
CA ASN A 371 18.24 2.27 -24.35
C ASN A 371 18.40 3.66 -24.98
N ASN A 372 19.28 3.76 -25.99
CA ASN A 372 19.57 5.03 -26.66
C ASN A 372 18.34 5.64 -27.36
N VAL A 373 17.46 4.83 -27.96
CA VAL A 373 16.21 5.32 -28.57
C VAL A 373 15.31 6.03 -27.55
N LEU A 374 15.12 5.44 -26.37
CA LEU A 374 14.30 6.01 -25.30
C LEU A 374 14.96 7.22 -24.62
N ALA A 375 16.28 7.17 -24.42
CA ALA A 375 17.02 8.23 -23.74
C ALA A 375 17.11 9.51 -24.60
N ASP A 376 17.28 9.36 -25.91
CA ASP A 376 17.44 10.48 -26.84
C ASP A 376 16.11 10.94 -27.45
N LYS A 377 15.00 10.23 -27.17
CA LYS A 377 13.69 10.43 -27.82
C LYS A 377 13.80 10.41 -29.36
N THR A 378 14.57 9.47 -29.90
CA THR A 378 14.77 9.38 -31.35
C THR A 378 13.46 8.98 -32.04
N ASP A 379 13.01 9.76 -33.02
CA ASP A 379 11.87 9.40 -33.85
C ASP A 379 12.27 8.35 -34.90
N ALA A 380 11.35 7.43 -35.20
CA ALA A 380 11.56 6.48 -36.29
C ALA A 380 11.39 7.19 -37.64
N THR A 381 12.33 6.97 -38.56
CA THR A 381 12.28 7.49 -39.93
C THR A 381 11.86 6.39 -40.91
N THR A 382 11.21 6.78 -42.01
CA THR A 382 10.87 5.82 -43.08
C THR A 382 12.14 5.42 -43.82
N PHE A 383 12.48 4.15 -43.73
CA PHE A 383 13.61 3.50 -44.38
C PHE A 383 13.13 2.74 -45.62
N GLN A 384 13.91 2.80 -46.70
CA GLN A 384 13.60 2.10 -47.94
C GLN A 384 14.67 1.04 -48.21
N THR A 385 14.26 -0.22 -48.29
CA THR A 385 15.13 -1.31 -48.75
C THR A 385 14.83 -1.60 -50.22
N ILE A 386 15.84 -1.47 -51.07
CA ILE A 386 15.75 -1.80 -52.50
C ILE A 386 16.23 -3.23 -52.68
N THR A 387 15.34 -4.12 -53.10
CA THR A 387 15.66 -5.53 -53.40
C THR A 387 15.57 -5.76 -54.91
N SER A 388 16.66 -6.22 -55.53
CA SER A 388 16.65 -6.62 -56.94
C SER A 388 15.93 -7.97 -57.08
N GLN A 389 14.79 -7.99 -57.78
CA GLN A 389 14.08 -9.23 -58.10
C GLN A 389 14.51 -9.80 -59.46
N SER A 390 14.99 -8.94 -60.36
CA SER A 390 15.65 -9.30 -61.64
C SER A 390 16.61 -8.16 -62.06
N PRO A 391 17.38 -8.30 -63.17
CA PRO A 391 18.21 -7.22 -63.72
C PRO A 391 17.41 -5.97 -64.13
N THR A 392 16.10 -6.09 -64.33
CA THR A 392 15.22 -5.01 -64.80
C THR A 392 14.08 -4.66 -63.82
N GLN A 393 13.98 -5.36 -62.68
CA GLN A 393 12.93 -5.13 -61.68
C GLN A 393 13.51 -4.98 -60.27
N GLN A 394 13.26 -3.82 -59.67
CA GLN A 394 13.54 -3.52 -58.28
C GLN A 394 12.23 -3.44 -57.48
N ALA A 395 12.17 -4.10 -56.34
CA ALA A 395 11.11 -3.95 -55.37
C ALA A 395 11.59 -3.03 -54.24
N VAL A 396 10.89 -1.93 -54.02
CA VAL A 396 11.11 -1.03 -52.89
C VAL A 396 10.18 -1.44 -51.76
N THR A 397 10.76 -1.82 -50.62
CA THR A 397 10.01 -2.06 -49.39
C THR A 397 10.29 -0.94 -48.42
N THR A 398 9.24 -0.40 -47.80
CA THR A 398 9.36 0.69 -46.84
C THR A 398 9.01 0.20 -45.43
N GLU A 399 9.83 0.57 -44.46
CA GLU A 399 9.58 0.30 -43.05
C GLU A 399 10.12 1.43 -42.19
N ASN A 400 9.49 1.70 -41.04
CA ASN A 400 10.01 2.71 -40.11
C ASN A 400 11.08 2.11 -39.21
N VAL A 401 12.24 2.77 -39.14
CA VAL A 401 13.40 2.32 -38.35
C VAL A 401 14.00 3.49 -37.57
N TYR A 402 14.72 3.18 -36.49
CA TYR A 402 15.54 4.14 -35.78
C TYR A 402 16.94 4.17 -36.37
N VAL A 403 17.42 5.34 -36.78
CA VAL A 403 18.77 5.49 -37.34
C VAL A 403 19.73 5.78 -36.20
N LEU A 404 20.62 4.82 -35.93
CA LEU A 404 21.52 4.82 -34.78
C LEU A 404 22.95 4.63 -35.27
N ALA A 405 23.71 5.73 -35.37
CA ALA A 405 25.08 5.72 -35.90
C ALA A 405 26.03 4.72 -35.20
N ASN A 406 25.80 4.47 -33.90
CA ASN A 406 26.59 3.54 -33.08
C ASN A 406 25.85 2.23 -32.78
N GLY A 407 24.76 1.95 -33.49
CA GLY A 407 23.89 0.80 -33.24
C GLY A 407 22.97 0.96 -32.02
N PHE A 408 22.19 -0.08 -31.74
CA PHE A 408 21.30 -0.12 -30.59
C PHE A 408 22.05 -0.50 -29.31
N ASP A 409 21.97 0.36 -28.29
CA ASP A 409 22.65 0.13 -27.01
C ASP A 409 21.66 0.05 -25.84
N ARG A 410 21.93 -0.86 -24.90
CA ARG A 410 21.11 -1.13 -23.71
C ARG A 410 21.89 -0.81 -22.46
N PHE A 411 21.28 -0.07 -21.54
CA PHE A 411 21.93 0.32 -20.31
C PHE A 411 20.92 0.49 -19.17
N ILE A 412 21.41 0.46 -17.94
CA ILE A 412 20.57 0.72 -16.76
C ILE A 412 20.64 2.22 -16.47
N THR A 413 19.47 2.82 -16.23
CA THR A 413 19.36 4.20 -15.73
C THR A 413 18.90 4.17 -14.28
N GLY A 414 19.64 4.86 -13.43
CA GLY A 414 19.26 5.19 -12.06
C GLY A 414 18.54 6.53 -11.99
N VAL A 415 17.64 6.66 -11.01
CA VAL A 415 16.87 7.88 -10.75
C VAL A 415 16.90 8.15 -9.26
N ALA A 416 17.09 9.41 -8.89
CA ALA A 416 16.77 9.92 -7.56
C ALA A 416 15.80 11.08 -7.70
N ARG A 417 14.68 11.03 -6.98
CA ARG A 417 13.67 12.08 -6.95
C ARG A 417 13.34 12.48 -5.54
N PHE A 418 13.15 13.77 -5.34
CA PHE A 418 12.64 14.34 -4.11
C PHE A 418 11.41 15.18 -4.43
N GLU A 419 10.36 14.97 -3.65
CA GLU A 419 9.09 15.66 -3.81
C GLU A 419 8.56 16.12 -2.46
N THR A 420 8.02 17.34 -2.45
CA THR A 420 7.34 17.89 -1.29
C THR A 420 5.94 18.26 -1.71
N VAL A 421 4.93 17.81 -0.96
CA VAL A 421 3.53 18.22 -1.19
C VAL A 421 3.00 18.90 0.05
N PHE A 422 2.67 20.18 -0.07
CA PHE A 422 2.13 20.99 1.00
C PHE A 422 0.69 21.39 0.71
N PHE A 423 -0.23 20.86 1.48
CA PHE A 423 -1.65 21.22 1.45
C PHE A 423 -1.89 22.39 2.40
N VAL A 424 -2.17 23.58 1.82
CA VAL A 424 -2.49 24.80 2.59
C VAL A 424 -3.86 24.66 3.24
N THR A 425 -4.78 23.99 2.55
CA THR A 425 -6.10 23.61 3.05
C THR A 425 -6.31 22.12 2.85
N ASN A 426 -7.46 21.58 3.29
CA ASN A 426 -7.72 20.15 3.13
C ASN A 426 -7.96 19.68 1.68
N TRP A 427 -8.06 20.58 0.69
CA TRP A 427 -8.42 20.23 -0.68
C TRP A 427 -7.48 20.78 -1.76
N ILE A 428 -6.60 21.75 -1.46
CA ILE A 428 -5.63 22.32 -2.42
C ILE A 428 -4.25 22.49 -1.79
N GLY A 429 -3.20 22.27 -2.58
CA GLY A 429 -1.81 22.41 -2.16
C GLY A 429 -0.84 22.86 -3.26
N ILE A 430 0.45 22.71 -2.97
CA ILE A 430 1.57 22.95 -3.88
C ILE A 430 2.51 21.74 -3.80
N SER A 431 3.02 21.30 -4.96
CA SER A 431 3.75 20.03 -5.13
C SER A 431 5.02 20.23 -5.97
N PRO A 432 6.10 20.85 -5.42
CA PRO A 432 7.39 20.87 -6.10
C PRO A 432 8.09 19.50 -6.04
N ALA A 433 8.70 19.10 -7.15
CA ALA A 433 9.59 17.95 -7.22
C ALA A 433 10.81 18.22 -8.10
N ILE A 434 11.92 17.57 -7.76
CA ILE A 434 13.12 17.52 -8.57
C ILE A 434 13.55 16.07 -8.75
N GLU A 435 13.94 15.71 -9.97
CA GLU A 435 14.38 14.38 -10.32
C GLU A 435 15.72 14.48 -11.05
N LYS A 436 16.66 13.61 -10.65
CA LYS A 436 17.94 13.45 -11.32
C LYS A 436 18.05 12.03 -11.85
N ASN A 437 18.30 11.94 -13.14
CA ASN A 437 18.61 10.70 -13.84
C ASN A 437 20.13 10.55 -13.97
N PHE A 438 20.62 9.32 -13.79
CA PHE A 438 22.02 8.96 -13.84
C PHE A 438 22.17 7.67 -14.67
N GLY A 439 23.08 7.67 -15.65
CA GLY A 439 23.37 6.50 -16.47
C GLY A 439 24.35 6.87 -17.58
N GLN A 440 24.98 5.87 -18.20
CA GLN A 440 26.10 6.05 -19.14
C GLN A 440 25.83 7.04 -20.28
N TYR A 441 24.56 7.16 -20.72
CA TYR A 441 24.15 8.06 -21.79
C TYR A 441 23.00 9.01 -21.39
N TYR A 442 22.60 9.01 -20.11
CA TYR A 442 21.41 9.72 -19.68
C TYR A 442 21.60 10.42 -18.33
N HIS A 443 21.94 11.70 -18.43
CA HIS A 443 22.20 12.60 -17.30
C HIS A 443 21.26 13.80 -17.34
N ARG A 444 19.97 13.58 -17.08
CA ARG A 444 18.95 14.63 -17.16
C ARG A 444 18.47 15.02 -15.76
N THR A 445 18.33 16.31 -15.52
CA THR A 445 17.61 16.85 -14.36
C THR A 445 16.24 17.27 -14.85
N ASN A 446 15.20 16.76 -14.23
CA ASN A 446 13.80 17.09 -14.49
C ASN A 446 13.25 17.80 -13.24
N TRP A 447 12.22 18.61 -13.41
CA TRP A 447 11.54 19.25 -12.29
C TRP A 447 10.05 19.34 -12.56
N LYS A 448 9.25 19.45 -11.49
CA LYS A 448 7.81 19.60 -11.53
C LYS A 448 7.40 20.66 -10.51
N LEU A 449 6.47 21.53 -10.89
CA LEU A 449 5.67 22.34 -9.98
C LEU A 449 4.19 21.97 -10.19
N GLY A 450 3.61 21.34 -9.18
CA GLY A 450 2.22 20.90 -9.22
C GLY A 450 1.30 21.71 -8.29
N ILE A 451 0.01 21.74 -8.63
CA ILE A 451 -1.08 22.20 -7.77
C ILE A 451 -2.03 21.00 -7.57
N PRO A 452 -1.87 20.23 -6.48
CA PRO A 452 -2.73 19.10 -6.18
C PRO A 452 -4.07 19.54 -5.59
N PHE A 453 -5.11 18.84 -6.00
CA PHE A 453 -6.48 18.95 -5.54
C PHE A 453 -6.97 17.60 -5.02
N SER A 454 -7.75 17.61 -3.94
CA SER A 454 -8.40 16.41 -3.41
C SER A 454 -9.89 16.64 -3.19
N LEU A 455 -10.70 15.90 -3.94
CA LEU A 455 -12.14 15.92 -3.89
C LEU A 455 -12.65 14.75 -3.04
N LYS A 456 -13.70 15.04 -2.28
CA LYS A 456 -14.32 14.08 -1.36
C LYS A 456 -15.65 13.58 -1.90
N ASP A 457 -15.99 12.35 -1.55
CA ASP A 457 -17.31 11.78 -1.79
C ASP A 457 -18.38 12.35 -0.83
N LYS A 458 -19.61 11.83 -0.95
CA LYS A 458 -20.75 12.20 -0.09
C LYS A 458 -20.53 11.86 1.39
N GLU A 459 -19.62 10.94 1.70
CA GLU A 459 -19.24 10.55 3.05
C GLU A 459 -18.07 11.38 3.60
N GLY A 460 -17.54 12.32 2.81
CA GLY A 460 -16.43 13.19 3.18
C GLY A 460 -15.04 12.53 3.06
N LYS A 461 -14.95 11.37 2.40
CA LYS A 461 -13.71 10.61 2.16
C LYS A 461 -13.10 11.00 0.81
N PRO A 462 -11.76 11.12 0.69
CA PRO A 462 -11.13 11.39 -0.60
C PRO A 462 -11.44 10.30 -1.62
N SER A 463 -11.91 10.69 -2.79
CA SER A 463 -12.33 9.79 -3.88
C SER A 463 -11.64 10.10 -5.20
N ILE A 464 -11.41 11.38 -5.49
CA ILE A 464 -10.73 11.84 -6.70
C ILE A 464 -9.65 12.83 -6.29
N ASN A 465 -8.41 12.56 -6.65
CA ASN A 465 -7.32 13.51 -6.54
C ASN A 465 -6.86 13.86 -7.95
N PHE A 466 -6.52 15.11 -8.20
CA PHE A 466 -5.90 15.50 -9.46
C PHE A 466 -4.86 16.58 -9.23
N GLU A 467 -3.85 16.67 -10.08
CA GLU A 467 -2.78 17.65 -9.98
C GLU A 467 -2.57 18.32 -11.33
N LEU A 468 -2.71 19.64 -11.36
CA LEU A 468 -2.23 20.44 -12.49
C LEU A 468 -0.72 20.57 -12.37
N GLN A 469 0.02 20.19 -13.40
CA GLN A 469 1.47 20.08 -13.37
C GLN A 469 2.09 20.94 -14.45
N TRP A 470 3.05 21.76 -14.08
CA TRP A 470 4.04 22.32 -14.99
C TRP A 470 5.37 21.64 -14.71
N LYS A 471 5.99 21.04 -15.72
CA LYS A 471 7.21 20.26 -15.56
C LYS A 471 8.17 20.45 -16.71
N GLU A 472 9.44 20.17 -16.45
CA GLU A 472 10.45 19.98 -17.46
C GLU A 472 10.89 18.51 -17.47
N VAL A 473 10.81 17.88 -18.65
CA VAL A 473 11.27 16.50 -18.86
C VAL A 473 12.20 16.50 -20.05
N ASN A 474 13.48 16.20 -19.83
CA ASN A 474 14.52 16.17 -20.85
C ASN A 474 14.71 17.50 -21.59
N LYS A 475 14.53 18.63 -20.89
CA LYS A 475 14.52 20.00 -21.41
C LYS A 475 13.24 20.42 -22.15
N ASP A 476 12.25 19.54 -22.25
CA ASP A 476 10.94 19.90 -22.80
C ASP A 476 10.02 20.35 -21.67
N HIS A 477 9.41 21.53 -21.83
CA HIS A 477 8.42 22.04 -20.89
C HIS A 477 7.02 21.52 -21.26
N LEU A 478 6.33 20.97 -20.27
CA LEU A 478 5.03 20.34 -20.42
C LEU A 478 4.07 20.86 -19.36
N VAL A 479 2.82 21.08 -19.76
CA VAL A 479 1.71 21.31 -18.85
C VAL A 479 0.74 20.15 -19.01
N GLY A 480 0.34 19.53 -17.90
CA GLY A 480 -0.54 18.36 -17.92
C GLY A 480 -1.34 18.21 -16.65
N ILE A 481 -2.26 17.25 -16.65
CA ILE A 481 -3.09 16.91 -15.50
C ILE A 481 -2.88 15.43 -15.18
N SER A 482 -2.48 15.14 -13.96
CA SER A 482 -2.55 13.78 -13.40
C SER A 482 -3.84 13.64 -12.61
N ALA A 483 -4.49 12.49 -12.67
CA ALA A 483 -5.73 12.22 -11.94
C ALA A 483 -5.70 10.82 -11.33
N SER A 484 -6.23 10.68 -10.14
CA SER A 484 -6.25 9.43 -9.39
C SER A 484 -7.62 9.23 -8.76
N PHE A 485 -8.10 8.00 -8.85
CA PHE A 485 -9.43 7.60 -8.43
C PHE A 485 -9.34 6.45 -7.43
N LEU A 486 -10.04 6.60 -6.32
CA LEU A 486 -10.02 5.68 -5.19
C LEU A 486 -11.40 5.05 -5.04
N PHE A 487 -11.46 3.72 -5.00
CA PHE A 487 -12.71 2.99 -4.98
C PHE A 487 -12.72 1.88 -3.91
N GLY A 488 -13.93 1.59 -3.41
CA GLY A 488 -14.16 0.55 -2.41
C GLY A 488 -13.86 1.00 -0.97
N LYS A 489 -13.89 0.05 -0.05
CA LYS A 489 -13.68 0.32 1.38
C LYS A 489 -12.20 0.58 1.67
N PHE A 490 -11.96 1.39 2.69
CA PHE A 490 -10.64 1.52 3.31
C PHE A 490 -10.20 0.20 3.94
N LEU A 491 -8.92 -0.11 3.79
CA LEU A 491 -8.18 -1.13 4.52
C LEU A 491 -7.63 -0.49 5.80
N ASN A 492 -8.53 0.00 6.67
CA ASN A 492 -8.17 0.57 7.97
C ASN A 492 -8.29 -0.46 9.08
#